data_AF-A0A8J2YZ64-F1
#
_entry.id   AF-A0A8J2YZ64-F1
#
_cell.length_a   1.000
_cell.length_b   1.000
_cell.length_c   1.000
_cell.angle_alpha   90.00
_cell.angle_beta   90.00
_cell.angle_gamma   90.00
#
_symmetry.space_group_name_H-M   'P 1'
#
loop_
_entity.id
_entity.type
_entity.pdbx_description
1 polymer ?
#
loop_
_entity_poly.entity_id
_entity_poly.type
_entity_poly.pdbx_seq_one_letter_code
_entity_poly.pdbx_strand_id
1 'polypeptide(L)' 'MPHVIIKLAAGRSEQQKARIAEEVTRAIMAGVECAERAVSVCIEDVAPEEWVEKVYKPDIQAKQDSLYKKPGYDPL' A
#
# COMPACT_ATOMS: atom_id res chain seq x y z
N MET A 1 -1.71 -0.51 17.28
CA MET A 1 -2.73 -1.03 16.36
C MET A 1 -2.41 -0.51 14.97
N PRO A 2 -1.72 -1.32 14.14
CA PRO A 2 -1.32 -0.88 12.81
C PRO A 2 -2.51 -0.77 11.83
N HIS A 3 -2.51 0.28 11.02
CA HIS A 3 -3.40 0.40 9.87
C HIS A 3 -2.56 0.62 8.62
N VAL A 4 -2.85 -0.15 7.56
CA VAL A 4 -2.16 -0.07 6.28
C VAL A 4 -3.17 0.25 5.19
N ILE A 5 -2.86 1.25 4.37
CA ILE A 5 -3.61 1.55 3.14
C ILE A 5 -2.69 1.24 1.97
N ILE A 6 -3.15 0.37 1.07
CA ILE A 6 -2.43 -0.02 -0.14
C ILE A 6 -3.16 0.60 -1.32
N LYS A 7 -2.56 1.63 -1.92
CA LYS A 7 -3.01 2.15 -3.21
C LYS A 7 -2.38 1.31 -4.32
N LEU A 8 -3.21 0.78 -5.22
CA LEU A 8 -2.81 -0.18 -6.24
C LEU A 8 -3.34 0.27 -7.60
N ALA A 9 -2.51 0.18 -8.64
CA ALA A 9 -3.00 0.37 -10.00
C ALA A 9 -4.06 -0.70 -10.32
N ALA A 10 -5.23 -0.26 -10.78
CA ALA A 10 -6.41 -1.10 -10.95
C ALA A 10 -6.16 -2.33 -11.85
N GLY A 11 -7.00 -3.36 -11.69
CA GLY A 11 -7.00 -4.57 -12.53
C GLY A 11 -6.58 -5.85 -11.82
N ARG A 12 -6.52 -5.86 -10.48
CA ARG A 12 -6.23 -7.08 -9.70
C ARG A 12 -7.55 -7.69 -9.24
N SER A 13 -7.62 -9.02 -9.21
CA SER A 13 -8.84 -9.71 -8.77
C SER A 13 -9.02 -9.60 -7.25
N GLU A 14 -10.24 -9.80 -6.78
CA GLU A 14 -10.53 -9.83 -5.33
C GLU A 14 -9.73 -10.93 -4.61
N GLN A 15 -9.47 -12.08 -5.25
CA GLN A 15 -8.61 -13.12 -4.67
C GLN A 15 -7.15 -12.64 -4.50
N GLN A 16 -6.64 -11.87 -5.47
CA GLN A 16 -5.29 -11.30 -5.35
C GLN A 16 -5.24 -10.25 -4.24
N LYS A 17 -6.25 -9.39 -4.12
CA LYS A 17 -6.36 -8.40 -3.05
C LYS A 17 -6.46 -9.04 -1.67
N ALA A 18 -7.28 -10.09 -1.52
CA ALA A 18 -7.40 -10.85 -0.27
C ALA A 18 -6.04 -11.44 0.13
N ARG A 19 -5.31 -12.05 -0.82
CA ARG A 19 -3.97 -12.58 -0.57
C ARG A 19 -2.99 -11.48 -0.15
N ILE A 20 -3.01 -10.32 -0.81
CA ILE A 20 -2.17 -9.17 -0.43
C ILE A 20 -2.45 -8.74 1.01
N ALA A 21 -3.72 -8.60 1.39
CA ALA A 21 -4.09 -8.20 2.74
C ALA A 21 -3.62 -9.21 3.81
N GLU A 22 -3.70 -10.50 3.51
CA GLU A 22 -3.24 -11.56 4.39
C GLU A 22 -1.71 -11.55 4.59
N GLU A 23 -0.94 -11.42 3.50
CA GLU A 23 0.53 -11.35 3.57
C GLU A 23 1.01 -10.08 4.27
N VAL A 24 0.37 -8.94 4.03
CA VAL A 24 0.71 -7.68 4.71
C VAL A 24 0.40 -7.78 6.20
N THR A 25 -0.72 -8.39 6.57
CA THR A 25 -1.06 -8.62 7.98
C THR A 25 0.00 -9.47 8.66
N ARG A 26 0.44 -10.58 8.04
CA ARG A 26 1.54 -11.41 8.54
C ARG A 26 2.84 -10.62 8.72
N ALA A 27 3.23 -9.85 7.72
CA ALA A 27 4.48 -9.07 7.76
C ALA A 27 4.48 -8.04 8.89
N ILE A 28 3.35 -7.35 9.09
CA ILE A 28 3.17 -6.39 10.18
C ILE A 28 3.22 -7.09 11.54
N MET A 29 2.48 -8.19 11.72
CA MET A 29 2.51 -8.95 12.98
C MET A 29 3.92 -9.39 13.34
N ALA A 30 4.71 -9.86 12.36
CA ALA A 30 6.09 -10.24 12.56
C ALA A 30 7.02 -9.06 12.88
N GLY A 31 6.79 -7.89 12.28
CA GLY A 31 7.64 -6.70 12.45
C GLY A 31 7.41 -5.92 13.74
N VAL A 32 6.17 -5.91 14.27
CA VAL A 32 5.81 -5.14 15.47
C VAL A 32 5.26 -5.99 16.62
N GLU A 33 5.36 -7.32 16.53
CA GLU A 33 4.94 -8.30 17.55
C GLU A 33 3.52 -8.08 18.07
N CYS A 34 2.58 -7.79 17.17
CA CYS A 34 1.18 -7.52 17.52
C CYS A 34 0.23 -8.67 17.15
N ALA A 35 -0.89 -8.76 17.86
CA ALA A 35 -1.96 -9.71 17.52
C ALA A 35 -2.66 -9.31 16.20
N GLU A 36 -3.14 -10.31 15.46
CA GLU A 36 -3.84 -10.13 14.18
C GLU A 36 -5.01 -9.13 14.27
N ARG A 37 -5.83 -9.26 15.33
CA ARG A 37 -6.97 -8.35 15.61
C ARG A 37 -6.60 -6.87 15.73
N ALA A 38 -5.32 -6.54 15.90
CA ALA A 38 -4.83 -5.18 16.01
C ALA A 38 -4.43 -4.57 14.67
N VAL A 39 -4.44 -5.36 13.58
CA VAL A 39 -4.06 -4.95 12.23
C VAL A 39 -5.30 -4.79 11.36
N SER A 40 -5.33 -3.73 10.56
CA SER A 40 -6.33 -3.55 9.50
C SER A 40 -5.67 -3.12 8.20
N VAL A 41 -6.20 -3.60 7.07
CA VAL A 41 -5.68 -3.32 5.73
C VAL A 41 -6.81 -2.82 4.84
N CYS A 42 -6.63 -1.67 4.21
CA CYS A 42 -7.47 -1.16 3.12
C CYS A 42 -6.71 -1.29 1.79
N ILE A 43 -7.41 -1.66 0.72
CA ILE A 43 -6.85 -1.67 -0.64
C ILE A 43 -7.71 -0.76 -1.51
N GLU A 44 -7.07 0.24 -2.13
CA GLU A 44 -7.69 1.21 -3.02
C GLU A 44 -7.20 0.99 -4.46
N ASP A 45 -8.12 0.67 -5.37
CA ASP A 45 -7.81 0.66 -6.80
C ASP A 45 -7.76 2.09 -7.34
N VAL A 46 -6.68 2.40 -8.04
CA VAL A 46 -6.47 3.68 -8.73
C VAL A 46 -6.31 3.40 -10.21
N ALA A 47 -7.08 4.09 -11.06
CA ALA A 47 -6.91 3.97 -12.50
C ALA A 47 -5.46 4.34 -12.91
N PRO A 48 -4.79 3.59 -13.80
CA PRO A 48 -3.41 3.87 -14.18
C PRO A 48 -3.18 5.32 -14.66
N GLU A 49 -4.10 5.86 -15.44
CA GLU A 49 -4.12 7.24 -15.93
C GLU A 49 -4.23 8.29 -14.81
N GLU A 50 -4.75 7.93 -13.64
CA GLU A 50 -4.86 8.81 -12.48
C GLU A 50 -3.70 8.63 -11.49
N TRP A 51 -2.80 7.65 -11.71
CA TRP A 51 -1.76 7.27 -10.76
C TRP A 51 -0.85 8.44 -10.37
N VAL A 52 -0.47 9.25 -11.34
CA VAL A 52 0.41 10.40 -11.13
C VAL A 52 -0.20 11.40 -10.15
N GLU A 53 -1.46 11.79 -10.39
CA GLU A 53 -2.14 12.80 -9.59
C GLU A 53 -2.61 12.26 -8.23
N LYS A 54 -3.09 11.01 -8.17
CA LYS A 54 -3.69 10.44 -6.96
C LYS A 54 -2.71 9.72 -6.03
N VAL A 55 -1.54 9.32 -6.53
CA VAL A 55 -0.55 8.54 -5.77
C VAL A 55 0.84 9.15 -5.86
N TYR A 56 1.40 9.29 -7.06
CA TYR A 56 2.82 9.64 -7.20
C TYR A 56 3.13 11.02 -6.61
N LYS A 57 2.41 12.07 -7.03
CA LYS A 57 2.62 13.42 -6.50
C LYS A 57 2.34 13.51 -4.98
N PRO A 58 1.16 13.12 -4.46
CA PRO A 58 0.83 13.37 -3.05
C PRO A 58 1.48 12.39 -2.06
N ASP A 59 1.68 11.12 -2.44
CA ASP A 59 2.11 10.08 -1.50
C ASP A 59 3.55 9.63 -1.69
N ILE A 60 4.16 9.91 -2.84
CA ILE A 60 5.54 9.50 -3.14
C ILE A 60 6.45 10.74 -3.21
N GLN A 61 6.19 11.66 -4.13
CA GLN A 61 7.01 12.84 -4.36
C GLN A 61 6.95 13.82 -3.18
N ALA A 62 5.75 14.14 -2.67
CA ALA A 62 5.59 15.06 -1.55
C ALA A 62 6.04 14.47 -0.20
N LYS A 63 6.31 13.16 -0.12
CA LYS A 63 6.64 12.45 1.12
C LYS A 63 7.96 11.67 1.04
N GLN A 64 8.88 12.08 0.17
CA GLN A 64 10.13 11.34 -0.09
C GLN A 64 10.94 11.02 1.17
N ASP A 65 10.96 11.92 2.16
CA ASP A 65 11.69 11.74 3.42
C ASP A 65 11.05 10.70 4.35
N SER A 66 9.75 10.46 4.20
CA SER A 66 8.99 9.48 4.99
C SER A 66 8.95 8.09 4.33
N LEU A 67 9.49 7.94 3.12
CA LEU A 67 9.53 6.67 2.40
C LEU A 67 10.69 5.80 2.89
N TYR A 68 10.38 4.77 3.66
CA TYR A 68 11.33 3.70 4.01
C TYR A 68 11.70 2.83 2.79
N LYS A 69 10.88 2.82 1.74
CA LYS A 69 11.16 2.19 0.45
C LYS A 69 10.82 3.15 -0.71
N LYS A 70 11.84 3.63 -1.40
CA LYS A 70 11.67 4.50 -2.59
C LYS A 70 11.25 3.69 -3.84
N PRO A 71 10.46 4.27 -4.76
CA PRO A 71 10.15 3.65 -6.05
C PRO A 71 11.41 3.53 -6.91
N GLY A 72 11.41 2.56 -7.84
CA GLY A 72 12.45 2.40 -8.86
C GLY A 72 12.05 2.99 -10.22
N TYR A 73 11.00 3.80 -10.26
CA TYR A 73 10.42 4.39 -11.45
C TYR A 73 10.18 5.89 -11.23
N ASP A 74 10.16 6.66 -12.33
CA ASP A 74 9.76 8.07 -12.35
C ASP A 74 8.78 8.26 -13.51
N PRO A 75 7.49 8.51 -13.24
CA PRO A 75 6.46 8.70 -14.27
C PRO A 75 6.30 10.16 -14.71
N LEU A 76 7.11 11.09 -14.17
CA LEU A 76 7.12 12.52 -14.53
C LEU A 76 8.20 12.84 -15.58
#